data_AF-A0A8S1UI65-F1
#
_entry.id   AF-A0A8S1UI65-F1
#
_cell.length_a   1.000
_cell.length_b   1.000
_cell.length_c   1.000
_cell.angle_alpha   90.00
_cell.angle_beta   90.00
_cell.angle_gamma   90.00
#
_symmetry.space_group_name_H-M   'P 1'
#
loop_
_entity.id
_entity.type
_entity.pdbx_description
1 polymer ?
#
loop_
_entity_poly.entity_id
_entity_poly.type
_entity_poly.pdbx_seq_one_letter_code
_entity_poly.pdbx_strand_id
1 'polypeptide(L)'
;MNINEDETNKLLQEIRNEVIDFTTANFLGQIVEKYQNQENICFKENKGNRFEFVKCMMNFQKSQQKEEKKMEFKINYLKNEIAECLSINEKSQCQQSAINSIIQIQQDFLKSLELTLKKQ
;
A
#
# COMPACT_ATOMS: atom_id res chain seq x y z
N MET A 1 6.35 -12.48 -29.54
CA MET A 1 6.40 -12.08 -28.12
C MET A 1 7.66 -11.25 -27.93
N ASN A 2 7.52 -10.07 -27.36
CA ASN A 2 8.63 -9.15 -27.13
C ASN A 2 9.41 -9.68 -25.91
N ILE A 3 10.68 -10.06 -26.09
CA ILE A 3 11.48 -10.80 -25.08
C ILE A 3 11.49 -10.06 -23.73
N ASN A 4 11.49 -8.73 -23.73
CA ASN A 4 11.47 -7.90 -22.52
C ASN A 4 10.15 -7.97 -21.73
N GLU A 5 9.01 -8.24 -22.38
CA GLU A 5 7.71 -8.30 -21.71
C GLU A 5 7.55 -9.59 -20.90
N ASP A 6 8.11 -10.69 -21.40
CA ASP A 6 8.08 -12.00 -20.75
C ASP A 6 9.01 -12.04 -19.52
N GLU A 7 10.21 -11.45 -19.63
CA GLU A 7 11.14 -11.32 -18.50
C GLU A 7 10.63 -10.38 -17.41
N THR A 8 10.00 -9.26 -17.79
CA THR A 8 9.37 -8.34 -16.83
C THR A 8 8.25 -9.03 -16.06
N ASN A 9 7.38 -9.77 -16.74
CA ASN A 9 6.29 -10.50 -16.09
C ASN A 9 6.80 -11.60 -15.14
N LYS A 10 7.86 -12.30 -15.53
CA LYS A 10 8.51 -13.31 -14.69
C LYS A 10 9.11 -12.67 -13.43
N LEU A 11 9.84 -11.57 -13.58
CA LEU A 11 10.42 -10.86 -12.44
C LEU A 11 9.33 -10.32 -11.50
N LEU A 12 8.21 -9.81 -12.02
CA LEU A 12 7.07 -9.37 -11.20
C LEU A 12 6.50 -10.50 -10.34
N GLN A 13 6.45 -11.74 -10.84
CA GLN A 13 6.01 -12.90 -10.05
C GLN A 13 7.00 -13.26 -8.94
N GLU A 14 8.31 -13.21 -9.23
CA GLU A 14 9.36 -13.45 -8.24
C GLU A 14 9.31 -12.41 -7.12
N ILE A 15 9.23 -11.11 -7.48
CA ILE A 15 9.04 -10.01 -6.53
C ILE A 15 7.80 -10.24 -5.66
N ARG A 16 6.67 -10.64 -6.28
CA ARG A 16 5.42 -10.91 -5.55
C ARG A 16 5.61 -11.97 -4.46
N ASN A 17 6.34 -13.04 -4.76
CA ASN A 17 6.59 -14.11 -3.79
C ASN A 17 7.49 -13.63 -2.65
N GLU A 18 8.44 -12.74 -2.91
CA GLU A 18 9.34 -12.22 -1.87
C GLU A 18 8.68 -11.19 -0.96
N VAL A 19 7.75 -10.40 -1.48
CA VAL A 19 7.02 -9.41 -0.67
C VAL A 19 5.78 -9.98 -0.01
N ILE A 20 5.41 -11.25 -0.25
CA ILE A 20 4.13 -11.81 0.21
C ILE A 20 4.04 -11.85 1.73
N ASP A 21 5.12 -12.23 2.40
CA ASP A 21 5.14 -12.34 3.86
C ASP A 21 5.02 -10.96 4.49
N PHE A 22 5.78 -9.97 3.99
CA PHE A 22 5.65 -8.59 4.45
C PHE A 22 4.23 -8.04 4.18
N THR A 23 3.68 -8.32 2.99
CA THR A 23 2.34 -7.84 2.61
C THR A 23 1.27 -8.43 3.52
N THR A 24 1.28 -9.75 3.72
CA THR A 24 0.23 -10.45 4.45
C THR A 24 0.37 -10.33 5.95
N ALA A 25 1.56 -10.56 6.50
CA ALA A 25 1.78 -10.59 7.94
C ALA A 25 1.94 -9.20 8.56
N ASN A 26 2.47 -8.22 7.82
CA ASN A 26 2.77 -6.90 8.37
C ASN A 26 1.83 -5.82 7.83
N PHE A 27 1.76 -5.65 6.52
CA PHE A 27 1.00 -4.55 5.92
C PHE A 27 -0.51 -4.69 6.15
N LEU A 28 -1.10 -5.84 5.80
CA LEU A 28 -2.55 -6.05 5.99
C LEU A 28 -2.95 -6.06 7.47
N GLY A 29 -2.13 -6.66 8.34
CA GLY A 29 -2.36 -6.65 9.79
C GLY A 29 -2.43 -5.23 10.35
N GLN A 30 -1.47 -4.38 9.99
CA GLN A 30 -1.47 -2.98 10.44
C GLN A 30 -2.61 -2.15 9.85
N ILE A 31 -3.09 -2.45 8.64
CA ILE A 31 -4.30 -1.81 8.10
C ILE A 31 -5.49 -2.13 9.00
N VAL A 32 -5.72 -3.41 9.31
CA VAL A 32 -6.83 -3.85 10.16
C VAL A 32 -6.76 -3.17 11.53
N GLU A 33 -5.58 -3.14 12.16
CA GLU A 33 -5.38 -2.48 13.44
C GLU A 33 -5.73 -0.98 13.39
N LYS A 34 -5.31 -0.27 12.33
CA LYS A 34 -5.64 1.16 12.15
C LYS A 34 -7.13 1.39 11.97
N TYR A 35 -7.84 0.51 11.25
CA TYR A 35 -9.30 0.58 11.13
C TYR A 35 -10.00 0.37 12.48
N GLN A 36 -9.59 -0.64 13.24
CA GLN A 36 -10.15 -0.91 14.57
C GLN A 36 -9.89 0.26 15.54
N ASN A 37 -8.70 0.85 15.48
CA ASN A 37 -8.37 2.04 16.27
C ASN A 37 -9.26 3.23 15.89
N GLN A 38 -9.49 3.48 14.60
CA GLN A 38 -10.40 4.54 14.17
C GLN A 38 -11.84 4.30 14.62
N GLU A 39 -12.34 3.07 14.49
CA GLU A 39 -13.67 2.69 14.94
C GLU A 39 -13.86 3.00 16.43
N ASN A 40 -12.87 2.64 17.25
CA ASN A 40 -12.87 2.92 18.68
C ASN A 40 -12.86 4.43 18.99
N ILE A 41 -12.07 5.22 18.25
CA ILE A 41 -12.04 6.69 18.38
C ILE A 41 -13.41 7.28 18.05
N CYS A 42 -13.93 6.97 16.86
CA CYS A 42 -15.25 7.44 16.41
C CYS A 42 -16.35 7.06 17.41
N PHE A 43 -16.30 5.86 17.99
CA PHE A 43 -17.30 5.41 18.98
C PHE A 43 -17.20 6.20 20.28
N LYS A 44 -15.99 6.38 20.82
CA LYS A 44 -15.75 7.10 22.10
C LYS A 44 -16.12 8.57 22.00
N GLU A 45 -15.73 9.25 20.92
CA GLU A 45 -15.97 10.68 20.74
C GLU A 45 -17.45 10.99 20.57
N ASN A 46 -18.18 10.11 19.88
CA ASN A 46 -19.58 10.35 19.53
C ASN A 46 -20.59 9.78 20.53
N LYS A 47 -20.13 9.14 21.62
CA LYS A 47 -20.95 8.71 22.79
C LYS A 47 -22.30 8.07 22.44
N GLY A 48 -22.34 7.25 21.38
CA GLY A 48 -23.57 6.57 20.94
C GLY A 48 -24.45 7.33 19.94
N ASN A 49 -24.05 8.54 19.51
CA ASN A 49 -24.63 9.21 18.34
C ASN A 49 -24.22 8.46 17.07
N ARG A 50 -25.12 7.60 16.60
CA ARG A 50 -24.92 6.76 15.41
C ARG A 50 -24.62 7.57 14.15
N PHE A 51 -25.22 8.76 14.00
CA PHE A 51 -25.03 9.57 12.80
C PHE A 51 -23.61 10.13 12.73
N GLU A 52 -23.13 10.72 13.83
CA GLU A 52 -21.77 11.26 13.87
C GLU A 52 -20.70 10.16 13.83
N PHE A 53 -20.95 8.99 14.44
CA PHE A 53 -20.11 7.81 14.27
C PHE A 53 -19.94 7.43 12.78
N VAL A 54 -21.06 7.29 12.05
CA VAL A 54 -21.04 6.94 10.62
C VAL A 54 -20.28 8.00 9.83
N LYS A 55 -20.51 9.27 10.10
CA LYS A 55 -19.82 10.38 9.44
C LYS A 55 -18.30 10.36 9.68
N CYS A 56 -17.88 10.08 10.93
CA CYS A 56 -16.48 9.91 11.30
C CYS A 56 -15.83 8.76 10.50
N MET A 57 -16.46 7.59 10.46
CA MET A 57 -15.97 6.44 9.69
C MET A 57 -15.95 6.70 8.18
N MET A 58 -16.97 7.38 7.64
CA MET A 58 -17.01 7.75 6.22
C MET A 58 -15.89 8.72 5.82
N ASN A 59 -15.55 9.67 6.69
CA ASN A 59 -14.46 10.62 6.44
C ASN A 59 -13.10 9.91 6.42
N PHE A 60 -12.91 8.96 7.33
CA PHE A 60 -11.72 8.10 7.33
C PHE A 60 -11.64 7.29 6.04
N GLN A 61 -12.72 6.57 5.67
CA GLN A 61 -12.77 5.76 4.45
C GLN A 61 -12.49 6.58 3.18
N LYS A 62 -13.04 7.79 3.07
CA LYS A 62 -12.75 8.69 1.92
C LYS A 62 -11.29 9.08 1.82
N SER A 63 -10.61 9.26 2.96
CA SER A 63 -9.18 9.56 2.99
C SER A 63 -8.36 8.35 2.57
N GLN A 64 -8.76 7.16 3.03
CA GLN A 64 -8.13 5.89 2.66
C GLN A 64 -8.20 5.62 1.16
N GLN A 65 -9.38 5.78 0.56
CA GLN A 65 -9.56 5.60 -0.89
C GLN A 65 -8.64 6.51 -1.72
N LYS A 66 -8.32 7.71 -1.23
CA LYS A 66 -7.37 8.60 -1.92
C LYS A 66 -5.95 8.06 -1.84
N GLU A 67 -5.54 7.57 -0.69
CA GLU A 67 -4.21 6.99 -0.49
C GLU A 67 -4.06 5.65 -1.22
N GLU A 68 -5.13 4.84 -1.30
CA GLU A 68 -5.16 3.58 -2.05
C GLU A 68 -4.92 3.83 -3.54
N LYS A 69 -5.59 4.84 -4.13
CA LYS A 69 -5.38 5.24 -5.52
C LYS A 69 -3.95 5.70 -5.78
N LYS A 70 -3.33 6.43 -4.84
CA LYS A 70 -1.92 6.84 -4.95
C LYS A 70 -1.00 5.62 -4.90
N MET A 71 -1.27 4.69 -3.99
CA MET A 71 -0.52 3.44 -3.86
C MET A 71 -0.59 2.63 -5.15
N GLU A 72 -1.79 2.43 -5.69
CA GLU A 72 -2.02 1.73 -6.96
C GLU A 72 -1.27 2.38 -8.12
N PHE A 73 -1.32 3.72 -8.22
CA PHE A 73 -0.55 4.45 -9.21
C PHE A 73 0.96 4.19 -9.09
N LYS A 74 1.52 4.28 -7.88
CA LYS A 74 2.95 4.01 -7.65
C LYS A 74 3.34 2.58 -8.03
N ILE A 75 2.52 1.59 -7.68
CA ILE A 75 2.76 0.18 -8.04
C ILE A 75 2.70 -0.04 -9.55
N ASN A 76 1.76 0.61 -10.25
CA ASN A 76 1.68 0.53 -11.71
C ASN A 76 2.87 1.22 -12.38
N TYR A 77 3.32 2.36 -11.86
CA TYR A 77 4.50 3.06 -12.35
C TYR A 77 5.77 2.21 -12.19
N LEU A 78 5.92 1.50 -11.06
CA LEU A 78 7.05 0.62 -10.79
C LEU A 78 7.22 -0.49 -11.84
N LYS A 79 6.13 -0.96 -12.47
CA LYS A 79 6.22 -1.94 -13.56
C LYS A 79 7.02 -1.40 -14.75
N ASN A 80 6.86 -0.11 -15.07
CA ASN A 80 7.62 0.53 -16.14
C ASN A 80 9.09 0.70 -15.73
N GLU A 81 9.34 1.11 -14.48
CA GLU A 81 10.71 1.23 -13.96
C GLU A 81 11.46 -0.10 -13.94
N ILE A 82 10.78 -1.22 -13.68
CA ILE A 82 11.37 -2.56 -13.76
C ILE A 82 11.79 -2.89 -15.20
N ALA A 83 10.92 -2.62 -16.18
CA ALA A 83 11.23 -2.85 -17.59
C ALA A 83 12.42 -2.01 -18.06
N GLU A 84 12.48 -0.74 -17.65
CA GLU A 84 13.62 0.15 -17.92
C GLU A 84 14.89 -0.35 -17.23
N CYS A 85 14.80 -0.75 -15.96
CA CYS A 85 15.94 -1.27 -15.21
C CYS A 85 16.56 -2.51 -15.87
N LEU A 86 15.72 -3.46 -16.31
CA LEU A 86 16.17 -4.68 -17.00
C LEU A 86 16.92 -4.40 -18.31
N SER A 87 16.72 -3.23 -18.92
CA SER A 87 17.44 -2.84 -20.13
C SER A 87 18.87 -2.33 -19.87
N ILE A 88 19.21 -2.02 -18.61
CA ILE A 88 20.47 -1.34 -18.24
C ILE A 88 21.26 -2.12 -17.18
N ASN A 89 20.59 -2.84 -16.28
CA ASN A 89 21.19 -3.44 -15.09
C ASN A 89 20.96 -4.95 -15.00
N GLU A 90 21.67 -5.60 -14.09
CA GLU A 90 21.44 -7.01 -13.76
C GLU A 90 20.07 -7.22 -13.14
N LYS A 91 19.42 -8.36 -13.48
CA LYS A 91 18.10 -8.73 -12.97
C LYS A 91 17.99 -8.66 -11.44
N SER A 92 19.00 -9.15 -10.72
CA SER A 92 19.04 -9.16 -9.24
C SER A 92 18.98 -7.75 -8.63
N GLN A 93 19.62 -6.77 -9.28
CA GLN A 93 19.60 -5.38 -8.84
C GLN A 93 18.20 -4.77 -9.05
N CYS A 94 17.59 -5.02 -10.22
CA CYS A 94 16.23 -4.57 -10.51
C CYS A 94 15.20 -5.18 -9.56
N GLN A 95 15.36 -6.47 -9.24
CA GLN A 95 14.53 -7.18 -8.26
C GLN A 95 14.60 -6.54 -6.88
N GLN A 96 15.81 -6.34 -6.35
CA GLN A 96 15.99 -5.78 -5.01
C GLN A 96 15.47 -4.35 -4.93
N SER A 97 15.72 -3.54 -5.96
CA SER A 97 15.21 -2.17 -6.06
C SER A 97 13.67 -2.16 -6.03
N ALA A 98 13.03 -3.03 -6.82
CA ALA A 98 11.59 -3.12 -6.87
C ALA A 98 10.97 -3.60 -5.54
N ILE A 99 11.58 -4.58 -4.87
CA ILE A 99 11.15 -5.05 -3.55
C ILE A 99 11.19 -3.90 -2.54
N ASN A 100 12.31 -3.18 -2.47
CA ASN A 100 12.47 -2.04 -1.57
C ASN A 100 11.42 -0.96 -1.86
N SER A 101 11.15 -0.67 -3.14
CA SER A 101 10.11 0.28 -3.55
C SER A 101 8.71 -0.16 -3.12
N ILE A 102 8.34 -1.43 -3.29
CA ILE A 102 7.03 -1.95 -2.83
C ILE A 102 6.88 -1.81 -1.32
N ILE A 103 7.90 -2.21 -0.56
CA ILE A 103 7.90 -2.11 0.90
C ILE A 103 7.74 -0.64 1.32
N GLN A 104 8.50 0.27 0.70
CA GLN A 104 8.41 1.70 1.00
C GLN A 104 7.03 2.28 0.65
N ILE A 105 6.45 1.90 -0.49
CA ILE A 105 5.09 2.31 -0.89
C ILE A 105 4.06 1.87 0.16
N GLN A 106 4.16 0.64 0.65
CA GLN A 106 3.27 0.11 1.69
C GLN A 106 3.48 0.83 3.03
N GLN A 107 4.72 1.12 3.42
CA GLN A 107 5.02 1.88 4.64
C GLN A 107 4.51 3.34 4.56
N ASP A 108 4.67 4.00 3.41
CA ASP A 108 4.14 5.35 3.17
C ASP A 108 2.62 5.38 3.35
N PHE A 109 1.92 4.37 2.82
CA PHE A 109 0.48 4.24 2.99
C PHE A 109 0.09 4.11 4.46
N LEU A 110 0.75 3.22 5.21
CA LEU A 110 0.51 3.05 6.65
C LEU A 110 0.75 4.33 7.45
N LYS A 111 1.75 5.12 7.07
CA LYS A 111 2.05 6.43 7.67
C LYS A 111 0.98 7.47 7.33
N SER A 112 0.50 7.51 6.10
CA SER A 112 -0.63 8.37 5.69
C SER A 112 -1.90 8.08 6.50
N LEU A 113 -2.16 6.79 6.77
CA LEU A 113 -3.28 6.40 7.64
C LEU A 113 -3.10 6.97 9.05
N GLU A 114 -1.91 6.84 9.65
CA GLU A 114 -1.63 7.35 11.00
C GLU A 114 -1.78 8.88 11.09
N LEU A 115 -1.31 9.61 10.07
CA LEU A 115 -1.47 11.07 10.02
C LEU A 115 -2.93 11.50 9.88
N THR A 116 -3.76 10.68 9.24
CA THR A 116 -5.20 10.92 9.15
C THR A 116 -5.86 10.78 10.52
N LEU A 117 -5.41 9.82 11.33
CA LEU A 117 -5.89 9.62 12.71
C LEU A 117 -5.50 10.80 13.63
N LYS A 118 -4.30 11.40 13.44
CA LYS A 118 -3.79 12.49 14.30
C LYS A 118 -4.36 13.88 14.01
N LYS A 119 -5.05 14.06 12.88
CA LYS A 119 -5.57 15.37 12.42
C LYS A 119 -7.07 15.57 12.74
N GLN A 120 -7.72 14.57 13.33
CA GLN A 120 -9.09 14.62 13.82
C GLN A 120 -9.07 15.04 15.29
#